data_AF-A0A958LB15-F1
#
_entry.id   AF-A0A958LB15-F1
#
_cell.length_a   1.000
_cell.length_b   1.000
_cell.length_c   1.000
_cell.angle_alpha   90.00
_cell.angle_beta   90.00
_cell.angle_gamma   90.00
#
_symmetry.space_group_name_H-M   'P 1'
#
loop_
_entity.id
_entity.type
_entity.pdbx_description
1 polymer ?
#
loop_
_entity_poly.entity_id
_entity_poly.type
_entity_poly.pdbx_seq_one_letter_code
_entity_poly.pdbx_strand_id
1 'polypeptide(L)'
;MSTRKDGLPDNVEIIDPVGEIRRRAKELYEADGSPAERTWTEYFAEAEEDFLGGSTCGATPGRQRAHQRAKKSLDPELEKLLASKDASAHARVLASALKQPTKHHESICVGLILQTHTMSLQDGRVLSPLTASDAATVLALLAGEYDAAFCKDHGVAEGRLASLDARSGYWKTLLEAQRAADQALTNADRNTVERLRAELIADGTVVKMTF
;
A
#
# COMPACT_ATOMS: atom_id res chain seq x y z
N MET A 1 42.08 5.65 -35.84
CA MET A 1 41.45 6.38 -34.73
C MET A 1 39.96 6.23 -34.90
N SER A 2 39.32 5.54 -33.95
CA SER A 2 37.91 5.14 -33.99
C SER A 2 37.12 6.05 -33.05
N THR A 3 36.04 6.67 -33.52
CA THR A 3 35.02 7.29 -32.67
C THR A 3 33.62 6.95 -33.18
N ARG A 4 32.99 6.04 -32.44
CA ARG A 4 31.56 5.92 -32.08
C ARG A 4 30.50 6.42 -33.07
N LYS A 5 29.61 5.50 -33.46
CA LYS A 5 28.16 5.68 -33.31
C LYS A 5 27.55 4.31 -33.00
N ASP A 6 27.35 4.05 -31.71
CA ASP A 6 26.57 2.92 -31.22
C ASP A 6 25.10 3.16 -31.60
N GLY A 7 24.52 2.18 -32.29
CA GLY A 7 23.12 2.18 -32.70
C GLY A 7 22.21 2.01 -31.49
N LEU A 8 21.26 2.93 -31.33
CA LEU A 8 20.01 2.63 -30.67
C LEU A 8 19.04 2.05 -31.71
N PRO A 9 18.25 1.01 -31.38
CA PRO A 9 17.24 0.47 -32.28
C PRO A 9 16.10 1.48 -32.50
N ASP A 10 15.67 1.65 -33.75
CA ASP A 10 14.66 2.61 -34.23
C ASP A 10 13.21 2.41 -33.72
N ASN A 11 12.99 1.56 -32.70
CA ASN A 11 11.66 1.23 -32.18
C ASN A 11 11.56 1.34 -30.66
N VAL A 12 12.03 2.45 -30.09
CA VAL A 12 11.57 2.85 -28.76
C VAL A 12 10.33 3.73 -28.98
N GLU A 13 9.14 3.18 -28.80
CA GLU A 13 7.94 4.00 -28.66
C GLU A 13 8.15 4.91 -27.45
N ILE A 14 8.46 6.18 -27.73
CA ILE A 14 8.54 7.23 -26.72
C ILE A 14 7.09 7.54 -26.34
N ILE A 15 6.56 6.76 -25.41
CA ILE A 15 5.25 7.01 -24.79
C ILE A 15 5.43 8.22 -23.88
N ASP A 16 4.63 9.27 -24.08
CA ASP A 16 4.54 10.39 -23.15
C ASP A 16 3.70 9.94 -21.94
N PRO A 17 4.33 9.61 -20.80
CA PRO A 17 3.61 9.06 -19.66
C PRO A 17 2.62 10.09 -19.09
N VAL A 18 2.94 11.37 -19.14
CA VAL A 18 2.06 12.44 -18.64
C VAL A 18 0.88 12.63 -19.59
N GLY A 19 1.11 12.53 -20.90
CA GLY A 19 0.07 12.55 -21.92
C GLY A 19 -0.96 11.45 -21.73
N GLU A 20 -0.50 10.23 -21.47
CA GLU A 20 -1.37 9.06 -21.24
C GLU A 20 -2.18 9.16 -19.95
N ILE A 21 -1.55 9.59 -18.86
CA ILE A 21 -2.25 9.82 -17.59
C ILE A 21 -3.32 10.92 -17.77
N ARG A 22 -3.01 12.00 -18.50
CA ARG A 22 -4.00 13.05 -18.79
C ARG A 22 -5.17 12.55 -19.63
N ARG A 23 -4.90 11.72 -20.63
CA ARG A 23 -5.93 11.10 -21.48
C ARG A 23 -6.85 10.25 -20.61
N ARG A 24 -6.27 9.39 -19.77
CA ARG A 24 -7.02 8.52 -18.86
C ARG A 24 -7.83 9.30 -17.82
N ALA A 25 -7.28 10.38 -17.27
CA ALA A 25 -8.00 11.25 -16.33
C ALA A 25 -9.22 11.92 -16.98
N LYS A 26 -9.12 12.30 -18.26
CA LYS A 26 -10.27 12.82 -19.03
C LYS A 26 -11.32 11.75 -19.30
N GLU A 27 -10.89 10.54 -19.70
CA GLU A 27 -11.80 9.41 -19.90
C GLU A 27 -12.58 9.08 -18.62
N LEU A 28 -11.93 9.11 -17.45
CA LEU A 28 -12.58 8.90 -16.15
C LEU A 28 -13.59 10.00 -15.84
N TYR A 29 -13.24 11.27 -16.09
CA TYR A 29 -14.14 12.41 -15.91
C TYR A 29 -15.37 12.37 -16.84
N GLU A 30 -15.19 11.97 -18.10
CA GLU A 30 -16.29 11.78 -19.04
C GLU A 30 -17.17 10.59 -18.66
N ALA A 31 -16.56 9.49 -18.20
CA ALA A 31 -17.27 8.31 -17.72
C ALA A 31 -18.08 8.59 -16.43
N ASP A 32 -17.73 9.64 -15.68
CA ASP A 32 -18.46 10.16 -14.51
C ASP A 32 -19.56 11.17 -14.89
N GLY A 33 -19.81 11.38 -16.17
CA GLY A 33 -20.87 12.26 -16.67
C GLY A 33 -20.51 13.74 -16.62
N SER A 34 -19.22 14.07 -16.52
CA SER A 34 -18.70 15.45 -16.54
C SER A 34 -19.34 16.37 -15.48
N PRO A 35 -19.22 16.04 -14.19
CA PRO A 35 -19.85 16.81 -13.12
C PRO A 35 -19.32 18.25 -13.07
N ALA A 36 -20.22 19.24 -13.05
CA ALA A 36 -19.89 20.66 -13.11
C ALA A 36 -19.07 21.18 -11.90
N GLU A 37 -19.06 20.44 -10.79
CA GLU A 37 -18.36 20.80 -9.56
C GLU A 37 -16.90 20.33 -9.51
N ARG A 38 -16.46 19.53 -10.50
CA ARG A 38 -15.11 18.97 -10.56
C ARG A 38 -14.48 19.21 -11.90
N THR A 39 -13.15 19.07 -11.92
CA THR A 39 -12.37 19.10 -13.14
C THR A 39 -11.64 17.79 -13.34
N TRP A 40 -11.35 17.43 -14.60
CA TRP A 40 -10.64 16.19 -14.94
C TRP A 40 -9.29 16.03 -14.22
N THR A 41 -8.65 17.13 -13.77
CA THR A 41 -7.40 17.09 -13.01
C THR A 41 -7.54 16.42 -11.65
N GLU A 42 -8.75 16.34 -11.08
CA GLU A 42 -9.00 15.61 -9.84
C GLU A 42 -8.92 14.09 -10.00
N TYR A 43 -9.01 13.59 -11.23
CA TYR A 43 -8.90 12.16 -11.59
C TYR A 43 -7.46 11.78 -11.97
N PHE A 44 -6.51 12.71 -11.86
CA PHE A 44 -5.12 12.48 -12.27
C PHE A 44 -4.43 11.39 -11.45
N ALA A 45 -4.66 11.36 -10.14
CA ALA A 45 -4.09 10.33 -9.26
C ALA A 45 -4.60 8.92 -9.59
N GLU A 46 -5.88 8.80 -9.94
CA GLU A 46 -6.49 7.53 -10.37
C GLU A 46 -5.97 7.09 -11.74
N ALA A 47 -5.82 8.03 -12.67
CA ALA A 47 -5.23 7.78 -13.98
C ALA A 47 -3.74 7.40 -13.92
N GLU A 48 -2.99 7.99 -12.98
CA GLU A 48 -1.60 7.64 -12.72
C GLU A 48 -1.48 6.23 -12.13
N GLU A 49 -2.41 5.88 -11.23
CA GLU A 49 -2.48 4.54 -10.65
C GLU A 49 -2.82 3.47 -11.70
N ASP A 50 -3.79 3.73 -12.58
CA ASP A 50 -4.13 2.85 -13.70
C ASP A 50 -2.92 2.65 -14.66
N PHE A 51 -2.16 3.71 -14.91
CA PHE A 51 -1.01 3.69 -15.82
C PHE A 51 0.20 2.93 -15.23
N LEU A 52 0.44 3.08 -13.92
CA LEU A 52 1.57 2.44 -13.23
C LEU A 52 1.25 1.03 -12.73
N GLY A 53 -0.02 0.74 -12.45
CA GLY A 53 -0.47 -0.41 -11.65
C GLY A 53 -0.62 -1.76 -12.35
N GLY A 54 -0.18 -1.89 -13.61
CA GLY A 54 -0.09 -3.14 -14.38
C GLY A 54 -0.93 -4.32 -13.87
N SER A 55 -2.21 -4.40 -14.30
CA SER A 55 -3.16 -5.52 -14.10
C SER A 55 -2.83 -6.48 -12.94
N THR A 56 -3.04 -6.02 -11.71
CA THR A 56 -3.11 -6.93 -10.55
C THR A 56 -4.48 -7.60 -10.49
N CYS A 57 -4.50 -8.92 -10.48
CA CYS A 57 -5.71 -9.71 -10.35
C CYS A 57 -6.24 -9.61 -8.91
N GLY A 58 -7.30 -8.81 -8.75
CA GLY A 58 -7.97 -8.54 -7.47
C GLY A 58 -8.93 -7.35 -7.56
N ALA A 59 -8.71 -6.45 -8.52
CA ALA A 59 -9.64 -5.37 -8.82
C ALA A 59 -10.89 -5.90 -9.53
N THR A 60 -11.97 -6.12 -8.78
CA THR A 60 -13.30 -6.39 -9.37
C THR A 60 -13.75 -5.15 -10.16
N PRO A 61 -14.04 -5.24 -11.47
CA PRO A 61 -14.34 -4.06 -12.32
C PRO A 61 -15.64 -3.32 -11.93
N GLY A 62 -16.46 -3.88 -11.05
CA GLY A 62 -17.71 -3.28 -10.57
C GLY A 62 -17.64 -2.58 -9.21
N ARG A 63 -16.50 -2.65 -8.50
CA ARG A 63 -16.40 -2.15 -7.10
C ARG A 63 -15.76 -0.76 -6.98
N GLN A 64 -14.99 -0.31 -7.98
CA GLN A 64 -14.29 0.99 -7.93
C GLN A 64 -15.26 2.19 -7.85
N ARG A 65 -16.42 2.13 -8.51
CA ARG A 65 -17.44 3.21 -8.44
C ARG A 65 -18.17 3.30 -7.10
N ALA A 66 -18.23 2.22 -6.32
CA ALA A 66 -18.81 2.24 -4.97
C ALA A 66 -17.77 2.56 -3.88
N HIS A 67 -16.50 2.19 -4.09
CA HIS A 67 -15.43 2.41 -3.11
C HIS A 67 -14.99 3.86 -2.99
N GLN A 68 -15.10 4.68 -4.04
CA GLN A 68 -14.75 6.10 -3.95
C GLN A 68 -15.78 6.95 -3.19
N ARG A 69 -17.03 6.47 -3.00
CA ARG A 69 -18.02 7.10 -2.10
C ARG A 69 -17.72 6.87 -0.61
N ALA A 70 -16.73 6.04 -0.29
CA ALA A 70 -16.42 5.59 1.07
C ALA A 70 -15.12 6.18 1.66
N LYS A 71 -14.73 7.41 1.30
CA LYS A 71 -13.58 8.12 1.94
C LYS A 71 -13.77 8.45 3.45
N LYS A 72 -14.68 7.78 4.17
CA LYS A 72 -14.87 7.93 5.62
C LYS A 72 -15.21 6.65 6.39
N SER A 73 -15.53 5.52 5.74
CA SER A 73 -15.87 4.30 6.48
C SER A 73 -14.64 3.40 6.61
N LEU A 74 -14.32 3.07 7.86
CA LEU A 74 -13.35 2.03 8.20
C LEU A 74 -13.73 0.71 7.52
N ASP A 75 -12.75 -0.01 6.98
CA ASP A 75 -12.98 -1.34 6.43
C ASP A 75 -13.49 -2.30 7.53
N PRO A 76 -14.52 -3.14 7.27
CA PRO A 76 -15.10 -4.03 8.28
C PRO A 76 -14.11 -5.02 8.92
N GLU A 77 -13.07 -5.47 8.20
CA GLU A 77 -12.05 -6.35 8.78
C GLU A 77 -11.14 -5.58 9.74
N LEU A 78 -10.83 -4.32 9.41
CA LEU A 78 -10.09 -3.44 10.32
C LEU A 78 -10.94 -3.03 11.54
N GLU A 79 -12.25 -2.87 11.37
CA GLU A 79 -13.17 -2.63 12.50
C GLU A 79 -13.19 -3.81 13.48
N LYS A 80 -13.25 -5.04 12.97
CA LYS A 80 -13.12 -6.26 13.79
C LYS A 80 -11.76 -6.31 14.50
N LEU A 81 -10.69 -5.91 13.81
CA LEU A 81 -9.36 -5.86 14.38
C LEU A 81 -9.26 -4.83 15.53
N LEU A 82 -9.85 -3.65 15.36
CA LEU A 82 -9.92 -2.64 16.43
C LEU A 82 -10.75 -3.10 17.64
N ALA A 83 -11.83 -3.85 17.39
CA ALA A 83 -12.67 -4.41 18.44
C ALA A 83 -12.02 -5.61 19.15
N SER A 84 -11.03 -6.26 18.53
CA SER A 84 -10.36 -7.43 19.08
C SER A 84 -9.45 -7.06 20.26
N LYS A 85 -9.65 -7.75 21.39
CA LYS A 85 -8.80 -7.60 22.59
C LYS A 85 -7.41 -8.21 22.40
N ASP A 86 -7.32 -9.21 21.52
CA ASP A 86 -6.11 -9.99 21.28
C ASP A 86 -5.20 -9.33 20.24
N ALA A 87 -5.69 -8.32 19.52
CA ALA A 87 -4.89 -7.56 18.57
C ALA A 87 -3.76 -6.80 19.28
N SER A 88 -2.55 -6.83 18.72
CA SER A 88 -1.43 -6.07 19.26
C SER A 88 -1.71 -4.56 19.24
N ALA A 89 -1.03 -3.80 20.10
CA ALA A 89 -1.16 -2.35 20.11
C ALA A 89 -0.76 -1.74 18.75
N HIS A 90 0.32 -2.23 18.13
CA HIS A 90 0.76 -1.81 16.80
C HIS A 90 -0.32 -2.04 15.74
N ALA A 91 -0.96 -3.22 15.72
CA ALA A 91 -2.02 -3.53 14.76
C ALA A 91 -3.22 -2.56 14.91
N ARG A 92 -3.62 -2.27 16.16
CA ARG A 92 -4.73 -1.35 16.42
C ARG A 92 -4.40 0.09 16.02
N VAL A 93 -3.20 0.56 16.32
CA VAL A 93 -2.75 1.91 15.93
C VAL A 93 -2.75 2.06 14.42
N LEU A 94 -2.17 1.09 13.70
CA LEU A 94 -2.13 1.11 12.24
C LEU A 94 -3.53 0.99 11.63
N ALA A 95 -4.38 0.11 12.13
CA ALA A 95 -5.76 -0.05 11.63
C ALA A 95 -6.60 1.22 11.79
N SER A 96 -6.45 1.94 12.92
CA SER A 96 -7.11 3.22 13.18
C SER A 96 -6.71 4.28 12.14
N ALA A 97 -5.40 4.41 11.89
CA ALA A 97 -4.87 5.44 11.01
C ALA A 97 -5.13 5.15 9.52
N LEU A 98 -4.88 3.90 9.08
CA LEU A 98 -4.88 3.55 7.66
C LEU A 98 -6.29 3.39 7.09
N LYS A 99 -7.26 2.97 7.91
CA LYS A 99 -8.70 2.83 7.60
C LYS A 99 -9.08 1.88 6.46
N GLN A 100 -8.12 1.45 5.65
CA GLN A 100 -8.25 0.50 4.55
C GLN A 100 -7.11 -0.53 4.62
N PRO A 101 -7.31 -1.74 4.09
CA PRO A 101 -6.24 -2.73 4.00
C PRO A 101 -5.08 -2.20 3.16
N THR A 102 -3.85 -2.51 3.58
CA THR A 102 -2.65 -2.04 2.88
C THR A 102 -2.43 -2.81 1.58
N LYS A 103 -1.97 -2.09 0.56
CA LYS A 103 -1.48 -2.70 -0.68
C LYS A 103 -0.13 -3.37 -0.47
N HIS A 104 0.33 -4.15 -1.45
CA HIS A 104 1.59 -4.88 -1.31
C HIS A 104 2.80 -3.98 -0.97
N HIS A 105 3.02 -2.91 -1.75
CA HIS A 105 4.14 -1.97 -1.53
C HIS A 105 4.02 -1.22 -0.20
N GLU A 106 2.82 -0.78 0.16
CA GLU A 106 2.56 -0.14 1.45
C GLU A 106 2.84 -1.09 2.61
N SER A 107 2.49 -2.36 2.48
CA SER A 107 2.75 -3.39 3.51
C SER A 107 4.25 -3.56 3.76
N ILE A 108 5.08 -3.52 2.72
CA ILE A 108 6.53 -3.51 2.85
C ILE A 108 7.01 -2.27 3.63
N CYS A 109 6.50 -1.09 3.28
CA CYS A 109 6.85 0.17 3.96
C CYS A 109 6.39 0.19 5.43
N VAL A 110 5.20 -0.33 5.73
CA VAL A 110 4.70 -0.51 7.10
C VAL A 110 5.60 -1.50 7.85
N GLY A 111 6.02 -2.59 7.21
CA GLY A 111 6.96 -3.55 7.78
C GLY A 111 8.30 -2.92 8.16
N LEU A 112 8.80 -2.00 7.35
CA LEU A 112 9.99 -1.20 7.68
C LEU A 112 9.73 -0.31 8.90
N ILE A 113 8.63 0.44 8.91
CA ILE A 113 8.24 1.29 10.04
C ILE A 113 8.18 0.47 11.34
N LEU A 114 7.50 -0.66 11.31
CA LEU A 114 7.35 -1.55 12.47
C LEU A 114 8.68 -2.06 13.01
N GLN A 115 9.67 -2.30 12.15
CA GLN A 115 10.97 -2.85 12.56
C GLN A 115 12.03 -1.81 12.92
N THR A 116 11.80 -0.53 12.57
CA THR A 116 12.83 0.51 12.74
C THR A 116 12.36 1.68 13.59
N HIS A 117 11.05 1.92 13.70
CA HIS A 117 10.55 3.09 14.39
C HIS A 117 9.98 2.76 15.75
N THR A 118 10.21 3.66 16.69
CA THR A 118 9.51 3.75 17.96
C THR A 118 8.33 4.72 17.81
N MET A 119 7.14 4.32 18.24
CA MET A 119 5.92 5.16 18.22
C MET A 119 5.55 5.57 19.65
N SER A 120 5.49 6.88 19.92
CA SER A 120 4.93 7.40 21.17
C SER A 120 3.44 7.68 20.97
N LEU A 121 2.62 7.13 21.85
CA LEU A 121 1.17 7.26 21.80
C LEU A 121 0.69 8.43 22.67
N GLN A 122 -0.53 8.92 22.38
CA GLN A 122 -1.15 10.01 23.12
C GLN A 122 -1.36 9.69 24.61
N ASP A 123 -1.57 8.42 24.95
CA ASP A 123 -1.74 7.96 26.33
C ASP A 123 -0.41 7.78 27.10
N GLY A 124 0.70 8.20 26.50
CA GLY A 124 2.04 8.14 27.09
C GLY A 124 2.75 6.79 26.92
N ARG A 125 2.10 5.78 26.33
CA ARG A 125 2.77 4.51 26.02
C ARG A 125 3.74 4.69 24.85
N VAL A 126 4.79 3.88 24.86
CA VAL A 126 5.78 3.82 23.79
C VAL A 126 5.78 2.42 23.21
N LEU A 127 5.55 2.32 21.90
CA LEU A 127 5.63 1.10 21.13
C LEU A 127 7.03 1.00 20.51
N SER A 128 7.81 0.04 20.98
CA SER A 128 9.15 -0.24 20.45
C SER A 128 9.08 -0.89 19.07
N PRO A 129 10.21 -0.87 18.32
CA PRO A 129 10.34 -1.66 17.10
C PRO A 129 10.10 -3.15 17.36
N LEU A 130 9.51 -3.82 16.37
CA LEU A 130 9.13 -5.22 16.40
C LEU A 130 10.20 -6.11 15.77
N THR A 131 10.18 -7.40 16.14
CA THR A 131 10.89 -8.43 15.39
C THR A 131 10.23 -8.64 14.02
N ALA A 132 10.97 -9.20 13.05
CA ALA A 132 10.40 -9.53 11.73
C ALA A 132 9.17 -10.45 11.84
N SER A 133 9.15 -11.36 12.83
CA SER A 133 8.04 -12.29 13.05
C SER A 133 6.78 -11.57 13.56
N ASP A 134 6.95 -10.66 14.52
CA ASP A 134 5.82 -9.90 15.08
C ASP A 134 5.30 -8.88 14.05
N ALA A 135 6.21 -8.21 13.33
CA ALA A 135 5.86 -7.30 12.25
C ALA A 135 5.07 -8.03 11.14
N ALA A 136 5.52 -9.22 10.73
CA ALA A 136 4.83 -10.02 9.73
C ALA A 136 3.41 -10.43 10.17
N THR A 137 3.22 -10.71 11.46
CA THR A 137 1.88 -11.01 12.00
C THR A 137 0.97 -9.79 11.94
N VAL A 138 1.49 -8.60 12.24
CA VAL A 138 0.76 -7.33 12.09
C VAL A 138 0.42 -7.08 10.61
N LEU A 139 1.37 -7.26 9.69
CA LEU A 139 1.12 -7.12 8.26
C LEU A 139 0.08 -8.11 7.74
N ALA A 140 0.08 -9.36 8.22
CA ALA A 140 -0.93 -10.33 7.84
C ALA A 140 -2.35 -9.92 8.27
N LEU A 141 -2.50 -9.09 9.30
CA LEU A 141 -3.81 -8.57 9.72
C LEU A 141 -4.24 -7.34 8.92
N LEU A 142 -3.29 -6.58 8.36
CA LEU A 142 -3.55 -5.31 7.68
C LEU A 142 -3.56 -5.43 6.15
N ALA A 143 -2.82 -6.38 5.59
CA ALA A 143 -2.64 -6.49 4.15
C ALA A 143 -3.91 -6.99 3.45
N GLY A 144 -4.30 -6.26 2.40
CA GLY A 144 -5.39 -6.67 1.50
C GLY A 144 -4.91 -7.48 0.29
N GLU A 145 -3.61 -7.50 0.03
CA GLU A 145 -3.02 -8.04 -1.20
C GLU A 145 -1.88 -9.02 -0.93
N TYR A 146 -1.81 -10.06 -1.75
CA TYR A 146 -0.73 -11.03 -1.81
C TYR A 146 -0.39 -11.29 -3.27
N ASP A 147 0.85 -11.67 -3.57
CA ASP A 147 1.22 -11.98 -4.95
C ASP A 147 0.49 -13.23 -5.49
N ALA A 148 0.47 -13.33 -6.82
CA ALA A 148 -0.24 -14.41 -7.52
C ALA A 148 0.31 -15.80 -7.19
N ALA A 149 1.60 -15.93 -6.86
CA ALA A 149 2.21 -17.21 -6.53
C ALA A 149 1.69 -17.71 -5.17
N PHE A 150 1.73 -16.85 -4.14
CA PHE A 150 1.16 -17.15 -2.83
C PHE A 150 -0.33 -17.49 -2.91
N CYS A 151 -1.10 -16.69 -3.65
CA CYS A 151 -2.53 -16.92 -3.82
C CYS A 151 -2.83 -18.28 -4.45
N LYS A 152 -2.05 -18.68 -5.47
CA LYS A 152 -2.17 -19.98 -6.13
C LYS A 152 -1.82 -21.13 -5.19
N ASP A 153 -0.73 -21.03 -4.45
CA ASP A 153 -0.22 -22.10 -3.59
C ASP A 153 -1.13 -22.35 -2.37
N HIS A 154 -1.82 -21.31 -1.90
CA HIS A 154 -2.72 -21.40 -0.75
C HIS A 154 -4.21 -21.41 -1.10
N GLY A 155 -4.55 -21.50 -2.40
CA GLY A 155 -5.93 -21.57 -2.85
C GLY A 155 -6.78 -20.36 -2.43
N VAL A 156 -6.15 -19.18 -2.38
CA VAL A 156 -6.81 -17.90 -2.08
C VAL A 156 -7.71 -17.56 -3.28
N ALA A 157 -8.96 -17.98 -3.22
CA ALA A 157 -10.02 -17.63 -4.16
C ALA A 157 -10.92 -16.54 -3.58
N GLU A 158 -11.76 -15.93 -4.41
CA GLU A 158 -12.70 -14.88 -4.00
C GLU A 158 -13.39 -15.19 -2.67
N GLY A 159 -13.16 -14.33 -1.67
CA GLY A 159 -13.79 -14.42 -0.35
C GLY A 159 -13.13 -15.38 0.65
N ARG A 160 -12.00 -16.04 0.32
CA ARG A 160 -11.23 -16.84 1.29
C ARG A 160 -9.79 -16.38 1.37
N LEU A 161 -9.43 -15.89 2.56
CA LEU A 161 -8.04 -15.65 2.92
C LEU A 161 -7.38 -16.97 3.36
N ALA A 162 -6.09 -17.10 3.07
CA ALA A 162 -5.26 -18.14 3.68
C ALA A 162 -5.23 -17.97 5.22
N SER A 163 -4.80 -19.01 5.93
CA SER A 163 -4.65 -18.95 7.40
C SER A 163 -3.74 -17.79 7.82
N LEU A 164 -3.95 -17.27 9.03
CA LEU A 164 -3.08 -16.22 9.56
C LEU A 164 -1.60 -16.67 9.55
N ASP A 165 -1.32 -17.91 9.93
CA ASP A 165 0.04 -18.46 9.92
C ASP A 165 0.69 -18.45 8.53
N ALA A 166 -0.06 -18.83 7.49
CA ALA A 166 0.45 -18.80 6.12
C ALA A 166 0.76 -17.36 5.67
N ARG A 167 -0.16 -16.44 5.97
CA ARG A 167 -0.03 -15.01 5.61
C ARG A 167 1.11 -14.34 6.39
N SER A 168 1.28 -14.66 7.66
CA SER A 168 2.41 -14.22 8.48
C SER A 168 3.73 -14.80 7.96
N GLY A 169 3.76 -16.08 7.57
CA GLY A 169 4.94 -16.71 6.97
C GLY A 169 5.37 -16.06 5.65
N TYR A 170 4.41 -15.68 4.82
CA TYR A 170 4.64 -14.93 3.59
C TYR A 170 5.35 -13.59 3.86
N TRP A 171 4.75 -12.76 4.71
CA TRP A 171 5.31 -11.45 5.02
C TRP A 171 6.66 -11.54 5.72
N LYS A 172 6.84 -12.52 6.61
CA LYS A 172 8.13 -12.74 7.28
C LYS A 172 9.25 -13.00 6.28
N THR A 173 9.01 -13.87 5.31
CA THR A 173 9.98 -14.18 4.25
C THR A 173 10.38 -12.91 3.48
N LEU A 174 9.41 -12.06 3.12
CA LEU A 174 9.68 -10.81 2.42
C LEU A 174 10.49 -9.82 3.27
N LEU A 175 10.12 -9.64 4.53
CA LEU A 175 10.84 -8.73 5.44
C LEU A 175 12.28 -9.20 5.69
N GLU A 176 12.49 -10.51 5.86
CA GLU A 176 13.82 -11.10 6.04
C GLU A 176 14.67 -10.96 4.76
N ALA A 177 14.08 -11.19 3.59
CA ALA A 177 14.75 -11.01 2.30
C ALA A 177 15.16 -9.54 2.09
N GLN A 178 14.26 -8.60 2.39
CA GLN A 178 14.55 -7.17 2.29
C GLN A 178 15.70 -6.76 3.22
N ARG A 179 15.71 -7.27 4.46
CA ARG A 179 16.77 -7.01 5.42
C ARG A 179 18.11 -7.62 5.00
N ALA A 180 18.08 -8.85 4.47
CA ALA A 180 19.28 -9.54 4.00
C ALA A 180 19.89 -8.87 2.75
N ALA A 181 19.05 -8.28 1.90
CA ALA A 181 19.49 -7.58 0.70
C ALA A 181 20.18 -6.24 0.99
N ASP A 182 20.00 -5.68 2.20
CA ASP A 182 20.52 -4.37 2.65
C ASP A 182 20.38 -3.27 1.60
N GLN A 183 19.26 -3.29 0.86
CA GLN A 183 19.04 -2.37 -0.24
C GLN A 183 18.67 -1.00 0.32
N ALA A 184 19.31 0.04 -0.22
CA ALA A 184 18.93 1.40 0.06
C ALA A 184 17.46 1.62 -0.39
N LEU A 185 16.68 2.27 0.48
CA LEU A 185 15.30 2.62 0.17
C LEU A 185 15.24 3.46 -1.11
N THR A 186 14.34 3.07 -2.01
CA THR A 186 14.06 3.84 -3.21
C THR A 186 13.38 5.17 -2.84
N ASN A 187 13.30 6.11 -3.79
CA ASN A 187 12.55 7.34 -3.56
C ASN A 187 11.05 7.05 -3.31
N ALA A 188 10.49 6.04 -3.96
CA ALA A 188 9.10 5.61 -3.76
C ALA A 188 8.87 5.09 -2.34
N ASP A 189 9.80 4.29 -1.80
CA ASP A 189 9.73 3.78 -0.44
C ASP A 189 9.77 4.93 0.58
N ARG A 190 10.73 5.86 0.41
CA ARG A 190 10.86 7.02 1.32
C ARG A 190 9.61 7.89 1.32
N ASN A 191 9.06 8.18 0.15
CA ASN A 191 7.83 8.96 0.03
C ASN A 191 6.64 8.26 0.70
N THR A 192 6.55 6.93 0.54
CA THR A 192 5.47 6.14 1.14
C THR A 192 5.61 6.07 2.65
N VAL A 193 6.82 5.87 3.17
CA VAL A 193 7.11 5.88 4.62
C VAL A 193 6.77 7.24 5.24
N GLU A 194 7.18 8.34 4.62
CA GLU A 194 6.88 9.68 5.14
C GLU A 194 5.38 9.99 5.09
N ARG A 195 4.67 9.58 4.02
CA ARG A 195 3.21 9.69 3.96
C ARG A 195 2.53 8.88 5.08
N LEU A 196 2.88 7.61 5.24
CA LEU A 196 2.32 6.73 6.28
C LEU A 196 2.59 7.30 7.68
N ARG A 197 3.79 7.84 7.92
CA ARG A 197 4.14 8.51 9.17
C ARG A 197 3.25 9.74 9.42
N ALA A 198 3.04 10.56 8.41
CA ALA A 198 2.16 11.73 8.52
C ALA A 198 0.71 11.32 8.82
N GLU A 199 0.21 10.27 8.17
CA GLU A 199 -1.13 9.72 8.43
C GLU A 199 -1.28 9.19 9.86
N LEU A 200 -0.29 8.46 10.37
CA LEU A 200 -0.27 7.96 11.75
C LEU A 200 -0.30 9.07 12.78
N ILE A 201 0.43 10.17 12.52
CA ILE A 201 0.45 11.34 13.41
C ILE A 201 -0.87 12.12 13.30
N ALA A 202 -1.42 12.28 12.09
CA ALA A 202 -2.65 13.02 11.85
C ALA A 202 -3.89 12.34 12.46
N ASP A 203 -3.88 11.02 12.63
CA ASP A 203 -4.93 10.28 13.35
C ASP A 203 -5.01 10.66 14.84
N GLY A 204 -3.94 11.25 15.41
CA GLY A 204 -3.89 11.71 16.79
C GLY A 204 -3.53 10.61 17.80
N THR A 205 -3.61 9.34 17.40
CA THR A 205 -3.20 8.20 18.24
C THR A 205 -1.70 8.19 18.49
N VAL A 206 -0.89 8.50 17.46
CA VAL A 206 0.57 8.60 17.55
C VAL A 206 0.97 10.07 17.63
N VAL A 207 1.68 10.46 18.68
CA VAL A 207 2.15 11.85 18.85
C VAL A 207 3.55 12.07 18.30
N LYS A 208 4.36 11.01 18.21
CA LYS A 208 5.74 11.08 17.73
C LYS A 208 6.21 9.74 17.20
N MET A 209 7.00 9.77 16.13
CA MET A 209 7.75 8.62 15.62
C MET A 209 9.23 8.95 15.51
N THR A 210 10.08 8.05 16.01
CA THR A 210 11.55 8.17 15.99
C THR A 210 12.20 6.91 15.46
N PHE A 211 13.36 7.06 14.81
CA PHE A 211 14.24 5.97 14.39
C PHE A 211 15.15 5.53 15.54
#